data_AF-G0A894-F1
#
_entry.id   AF-G0A894-F1
#
_cell.length_a   1.000
_cell.length_b   1.000
_cell.length_c   1.000
_cell.angle_alpha   90.00
_cell.angle_beta   90.00
_cell.angle_gamma   90.00
#
_symmetry.space_group_name_H-M   'P 1'
#
loop_
_entity.id
_entity.type
_entity.pdbx_description
1 polymer ?
#
loop_
_entity_poly.entity_id
_entity_poly.type
_entity_poly.pdbx_seq_one_letter_code
_entity_poly.pdbx_strand_id
1 'polypeptide(L)'
;MRNMINPLKKQFITISACLVLGACGGGSSNDAGTGSASTGTGSTSTGTGSTSTGTGSTSTGTGSTSTGTGSTSTGTGSTSTGTGSTSTGTGSTSTGTGSTSTGTGTTSTSVDATLPAEPQLPTTVCATLTANLKHTAGLLPDSVDANLVDSNPDSVRIQKQITNCPAGQAVKLIAGSSGQNAFLSGPLTLASGVTLWVDQGVTLFASRNPADFDTGAGNCGTAAGDGKSCNALITASKTQNSAVVGDGIIDGRGGSVLTSGANAGIMTWWDVAMLNKSTGKNQNNPRLIQVFGGSNFTLYRITVQNAPAFHIVPNTVSGFTAWGVKILTPTLAYSKPGYSCPTGSSPDPTTPATSPSTCFTPETTKNTDGIDPGQSSNVLIAYSYFSGGDDNIAIKASGSAPALSHRIVHSHFYYGHGMSIGSETNSGVDGIEMRDLSFDGHDSANGVGIRIKSDDGRGGEVKNVSYRQICMRNVKEPMVFDTYYSAGNHSSAPNFHDITVSGFHYLGSAKYAGGTLTFNGYALNGTVNPLKIALDNVIFDSAPKISNSPHNGGPTPPSNTQFTMGPGPVNFTVASSAANNVTIAELQKNAQAPLDCSQAFVSFPSSASPF
;
A
#
# COMPACT_ATOMS: atom_id res chain seq x y z
N MET A 1 11.76 -34.80 80.61
CA MET A 1 11.91 -35.85 79.58
C MET A 1 12.37 -35.18 78.29
N ARG A 2 13.57 -35.58 77.82
CA ARG A 2 14.16 -35.52 76.45
C ARG A 2 13.60 -34.48 75.45
N ASN A 3 14.40 -33.47 75.08
CA ASN A 3 15.36 -33.43 73.95
C ASN A 3 14.72 -33.52 72.56
N MET A 4 14.80 -32.44 71.76
CA MET A 4 15.62 -32.31 70.52
C MET A 4 15.26 -30.98 69.80
N ILE A 5 16.11 -29.95 69.82
CA ILE A 5 17.11 -29.51 68.82
C ILE A 5 16.55 -28.62 67.67
N ASN A 6 17.03 -27.36 67.70
CA ASN A 6 17.12 -26.24 66.72
C ASN A 6 17.55 -26.60 65.26
N PRO A 7 17.74 -25.65 64.29
CA PRO A 7 17.24 -24.26 64.11
C PRO A 7 16.88 -23.86 62.63
N LEU A 8 16.40 -22.61 62.47
CA LEU A 8 16.51 -21.64 61.35
C LEU A 8 16.99 -22.07 59.95
N LYS A 9 16.31 -21.55 58.91
CA LYS A 9 16.97 -20.79 57.81
C LYS A 9 16.00 -19.90 57.03
N LYS A 10 16.26 -18.59 57.07
CA LYS A 10 15.83 -17.60 56.07
C LYS A 10 16.37 -18.04 54.70
N GLN A 11 15.52 -18.15 53.68
CA GLN A 11 15.98 -18.15 52.29
C GLN A 11 15.80 -16.75 51.72
N PHE A 12 16.95 -16.11 51.49
CA PHE A 12 17.12 -14.95 50.64
C PHE A 12 16.70 -15.32 49.22
N ILE A 13 15.81 -14.55 48.61
CA ILE A 13 15.64 -14.54 47.15
C ILE A 13 16.80 -13.72 46.61
N THR A 14 17.81 -14.41 46.09
CA THR A 14 18.90 -13.79 45.33
C THR A 14 18.34 -13.42 43.96
N ILE A 15 17.99 -12.14 43.74
CA ILE A 15 17.84 -11.60 42.39
C ILE A 15 19.25 -11.41 41.85
N SER A 16 19.75 -12.38 41.07
CA SER A 16 20.92 -12.15 40.22
C SER A 16 20.49 -11.28 39.05
N ALA A 17 20.62 -9.97 39.21
CA ALA A 17 20.71 -9.06 38.08
C ALA A 17 22.06 -9.30 37.39
N CYS A 18 22.06 -9.99 36.26
CA CYS A 18 23.22 -10.05 35.39
C CYS A 18 23.28 -8.74 34.59
N LEU A 19 24.04 -7.79 35.11
CA LEU A 19 24.45 -6.58 34.41
C LEU A 19 25.43 -7.01 33.31
N VAL A 20 25.01 -7.00 32.04
CA VAL A 20 25.95 -7.23 30.91
C VAL A 20 26.43 -5.89 30.39
N LEU A 21 27.61 -5.49 30.88
CA LEU A 21 28.52 -4.56 30.23
C LEU A 21 29.71 -5.40 29.74
N GLY A 22 29.97 -5.46 28.44
CA GLY A 22 31.17 -6.10 27.91
C GLY A 22 31.11 -6.39 26.41
N ALA A 23 31.99 -5.74 25.65
CA ALA A 23 32.06 -5.69 24.19
C ALA A 23 32.59 -6.97 23.50
N CYS A 24 32.18 -7.10 22.23
CA CYS A 24 32.84 -7.75 21.08
C CYS A 24 33.53 -9.11 21.28
N GLY A 25 32.77 -10.17 20.96
CA GLY A 25 33.25 -11.43 20.39
C GLY A 25 32.03 -12.21 19.91
N GLY A 26 31.95 -12.50 18.61
CA GLY A 26 30.82 -13.23 17.99
C GLY A 26 30.78 -14.71 18.40
N GLY A 27 30.61 -14.98 19.69
CA GLY A 27 30.44 -16.32 20.24
C GLY A 27 28.96 -16.66 20.41
N SER A 28 28.62 -17.91 20.11
CA SER A 28 27.32 -18.51 20.41
C SER A 28 26.98 -18.36 21.89
N SER A 29 25.86 -17.71 22.21
CA SER A 29 25.29 -17.71 23.56
C SER A 29 24.26 -18.84 23.69
N ASN A 30 24.32 -19.60 24.78
CA ASN A 30 23.37 -20.65 25.12
C ASN A 30 22.64 -20.26 26.40
N ASP A 31 21.32 -20.10 26.34
CA ASP A 31 20.49 -19.70 27.48
C ASP A 31 19.33 -20.69 27.71
N ALA A 32 18.93 -20.86 28.96
CA ALA A 32 17.91 -21.84 29.34
C ALA A 32 16.99 -21.30 30.44
N GLY A 33 15.69 -21.35 30.20
CA GLY A 33 14.66 -20.88 31.11
C GLY A 33 13.45 -20.30 30.38
N THR A 34 12.34 -20.14 31.11
CA THR A 34 11.17 -19.43 30.56
C THR A 34 11.57 -18.01 30.17
N GLY A 35 11.37 -17.64 28.89
CA GLY A 35 11.74 -16.34 28.35
C GLY A 35 13.25 -16.10 28.13
N SER A 36 14.07 -17.16 28.10
CA SER A 36 15.51 -17.08 27.82
C SER A 36 15.78 -16.43 26.45
N ALA A 37 16.81 -15.60 26.35
CA ALA A 37 17.13 -14.85 25.12
C ALA A 37 18.63 -14.94 24.77
N SER A 38 18.92 -15.41 23.57
CA SER A 38 20.28 -15.56 23.06
C SER A 38 20.48 -14.76 21.78
N THR A 39 21.67 -14.18 21.59
CA THR A 39 22.03 -13.50 20.33
C THR A 39 23.40 -13.96 19.85
N GLY A 40 23.60 -13.99 18.52
CA GLY A 40 24.85 -14.42 17.87
C GLY A 40 24.65 -15.61 16.91
N THR A 41 25.63 -15.80 16.02
CA THR A 41 25.68 -16.94 15.10
C THR A 41 25.66 -18.27 15.87
N GLY A 42 24.74 -19.17 15.54
CA GLY A 42 24.57 -20.45 16.22
C GLY A 42 24.09 -20.35 17.68
N SER A 43 23.54 -19.20 18.09
CA SER A 43 23.01 -19.03 19.45
C SER A 43 21.80 -19.93 19.70
N THR A 44 21.69 -20.48 20.92
CA THR A 44 20.65 -21.43 21.27
C THR A 44 19.90 -21.02 22.54
N SER A 45 18.57 -20.99 22.50
CA SER A 45 17.73 -20.74 23.68
C SER A 45 16.75 -21.90 23.90
N THR A 46 16.56 -22.31 25.15
CA THR A 46 15.62 -23.40 25.49
C THR A 46 14.67 -23.00 26.61
N GLY A 47 13.37 -23.14 26.38
CA GLY A 47 12.33 -22.80 27.37
C GLY A 47 11.04 -22.31 26.73
N THR A 48 9.97 -22.24 27.54
CA THR A 48 8.71 -21.63 27.06
C THR A 48 8.95 -20.16 26.74
N GLY A 49 8.58 -19.72 25.53
CA GLY A 49 8.82 -18.35 25.05
C GLY A 49 10.29 -17.99 24.81
N SER A 50 11.18 -18.98 24.65
CA SER A 50 12.60 -18.74 24.39
C SER A 50 12.83 -18.05 23.05
N THR A 51 13.79 -17.12 22.98
CA THR A 51 14.11 -16.37 21.76
C THR A 51 15.60 -16.49 21.38
N SER A 52 15.92 -16.74 20.11
CA SER A 52 17.32 -16.77 19.62
C SER A 52 17.49 -16.01 18.30
N THR A 53 18.41 -15.04 18.27
CA THR A 53 18.63 -14.19 17.09
C THR A 53 20.05 -14.34 16.54
N GLY A 54 20.19 -14.76 15.28
CA GLY A 54 21.45 -14.87 14.56
C GLY A 54 21.43 -15.92 13.44
N THR A 55 22.42 -15.94 12.55
CA THR A 55 22.56 -16.98 11.53
C THR A 55 22.68 -18.35 12.19
N GLY A 56 21.83 -19.30 11.80
CA GLY A 56 21.78 -20.65 12.38
C GLY A 56 21.31 -20.69 13.84
N SER A 57 20.61 -19.67 14.34
CA SER A 57 20.11 -19.66 15.72
C SER A 57 19.02 -20.71 15.95
N THR A 58 18.94 -21.25 17.17
CA THR A 58 17.99 -22.33 17.50
C THR A 58 17.22 -22.03 18.78
N SER A 59 15.89 -22.04 18.72
CA SER A 59 15.03 -21.93 19.91
C SER A 59 14.18 -23.17 20.10
N THR A 60 14.08 -23.69 21.32
CA THR A 60 13.27 -24.88 21.62
C THR A 60 12.33 -24.64 22.81
N GLY A 61 11.02 -24.76 22.58
CA GLY A 61 9.99 -24.69 23.60
C GLY A 61 8.63 -24.22 23.05
N THR A 62 7.57 -24.34 23.86
CA THR A 62 6.27 -23.78 23.48
C THR A 62 6.38 -22.27 23.28
N GLY A 63 5.92 -21.77 22.12
CA GLY A 63 6.02 -20.35 21.76
C GLY A 63 7.45 -19.85 21.50
N SER A 64 8.41 -20.73 21.21
CA SER A 64 9.80 -20.34 20.94
C SER A 64 9.95 -19.59 19.63
N THR A 65 10.83 -18.59 19.57
CA THR A 65 11.04 -17.73 18.38
C THR A 65 12.51 -17.67 17.97
N SER A 66 12.84 -17.97 16.71
CA SER A 66 14.19 -17.84 16.18
C SER A 66 14.22 -16.93 14.96
N THR A 67 15.21 -16.04 14.91
CA THR A 67 15.33 -15.04 13.82
C THR A 67 16.74 -15.07 13.24
N GLY A 68 16.85 -15.30 11.93
CA GLY A 68 18.12 -15.29 11.19
C GLY A 68 18.14 -16.30 10.03
N THR A 69 19.10 -16.17 9.14
CA THR A 69 19.32 -17.13 8.04
C THR A 69 19.59 -18.52 8.60
N GLY A 70 18.85 -19.53 8.15
CA GLY A 70 18.96 -20.91 8.63
C GLY A 70 18.52 -21.12 10.09
N SER A 71 17.74 -20.19 10.66
CA SER A 71 17.25 -20.30 12.04
C SER A 71 16.23 -21.42 12.21
N THR A 72 16.19 -22.05 13.39
CA THR A 72 15.33 -23.19 13.68
C THR A 72 14.56 -23.01 14.99
N SER A 73 13.25 -23.15 14.96
CA SER A 73 12.41 -23.15 16.17
C SER A 73 11.63 -24.43 16.30
N THR A 74 11.62 -25.02 17.49
CA THR A 74 10.96 -26.30 17.75
C THR A 74 10.03 -26.20 18.96
N GLY A 75 8.73 -26.43 18.76
CA GLY A 75 7.72 -26.49 19.82
C GLY A 75 6.32 -26.12 19.34
N THR A 76 5.31 -26.34 20.19
CA THR A 76 3.94 -25.89 19.90
C THR A 76 3.91 -24.36 19.77
N GLY A 77 3.37 -23.85 18.67
CA GLY A 77 3.30 -22.41 18.38
C GLY A 77 4.67 -21.76 18.14
N SER A 78 5.68 -22.52 17.71
CA SER A 78 7.02 -22.00 17.47
C SER A 78 7.12 -21.19 16.17
N THR A 79 7.92 -20.12 16.16
CA THR A 79 8.08 -19.23 15.01
C THR A 79 9.54 -19.13 14.58
N SER A 80 9.81 -19.22 13.28
CA SER A 80 11.15 -19.00 12.72
C SER A 80 11.08 -18.00 11.59
N THR A 81 11.99 -17.03 11.57
CA THR A 81 12.00 -15.94 10.60
C THR A 81 13.37 -15.83 9.97
N GLY A 82 13.47 -15.90 8.64
CA GLY A 82 14.71 -15.73 7.88
C GLY A 82 14.82 -16.66 6.67
N THR A 83 15.79 -16.40 5.79
CA THR A 83 16.06 -17.26 4.63
C THR A 83 16.44 -18.67 5.08
N GLY A 84 15.78 -19.70 4.56
CA GLY A 84 16.01 -21.11 4.92
C GLY A 84 15.63 -21.45 6.37
N SER A 85 14.76 -20.65 7.00
CA SER A 85 14.32 -20.88 8.38
C SER A 85 13.42 -22.10 8.50
N THR A 86 13.47 -22.81 9.63
CA THR A 86 12.68 -24.02 9.87
C THR A 86 11.89 -23.90 11.15
N SER A 87 10.60 -24.20 11.11
CA SER A 87 9.75 -24.31 12.31
C SER A 87 9.16 -25.70 12.42
N THR A 88 9.23 -26.30 13.62
CA THR A 88 8.75 -27.67 13.85
C THR A 88 7.83 -27.73 15.06
N GLY A 89 6.56 -28.09 14.88
CA GLY A 89 5.60 -28.31 15.96
C GLY A 89 4.14 -28.01 15.58
N THR A 90 3.21 -28.31 16.48
CA THR A 90 1.79 -27.99 16.27
C THR A 90 1.60 -26.47 16.23
N GLY A 91 0.97 -25.94 15.18
CA GLY A 91 0.76 -24.49 15.03
C GLY A 91 2.03 -23.69 14.73
N SER A 92 3.09 -24.33 14.25
CA SER A 92 4.37 -23.66 14.00
C SER A 92 4.35 -22.82 12.72
N THR A 93 5.03 -21.69 12.73
CA THR A 93 5.09 -20.74 11.59
C THR A 93 6.53 -20.50 11.16
N SER A 94 6.83 -20.58 9.87
CA SER A 94 8.14 -20.22 9.33
C SER A 94 7.98 -19.19 8.22
N THR A 95 8.74 -18.11 8.30
CA THR A 95 8.69 -16.99 7.36
C THR A 95 10.07 -16.75 6.75
N GLY A 96 10.10 -16.40 5.46
CA GLY A 96 11.33 -16.09 4.72
C GLY A 96 11.54 -16.98 3.49
N THR A 97 12.43 -16.56 2.58
CA THR A 97 12.73 -17.30 1.34
C THR A 97 13.24 -18.70 1.64
N GLY A 98 12.61 -19.74 1.08
CA GLY A 98 12.98 -21.14 1.33
C GLY A 98 12.71 -21.64 2.75
N SER A 99 11.85 -20.94 3.51
CA SER A 99 11.44 -21.39 4.84
C SER A 99 10.56 -22.64 4.79
N THR A 100 10.63 -23.46 5.84
CA THR A 100 9.89 -24.73 5.95
C THR A 100 9.24 -24.85 7.32
N SER A 101 7.94 -25.11 7.36
CA SER A 101 7.25 -25.52 8.59
C SER A 101 6.82 -26.97 8.54
N THR A 102 7.02 -27.72 9.63
CA THR A 102 6.63 -29.12 9.75
C THR A 102 5.84 -29.38 11.05
N GLY A 103 4.72 -30.11 10.95
CA GLY A 103 3.82 -30.37 12.09
C GLY A 103 2.33 -30.31 11.71
N THR A 104 1.44 -30.40 12.69
CA THR A 104 -0.02 -30.24 12.46
C THR A 104 -0.42 -28.77 12.56
N GLY A 105 -1.12 -28.24 11.55
CA GLY A 105 -1.62 -26.87 11.55
C GLY A 105 -0.54 -25.80 11.33
N THR A 106 0.44 -26.07 10.48
CA THR A 106 1.60 -25.19 10.25
C THR A 106 1.43 -24.23 9.09
N THR A 107 2.08 -23.06 9.17
CA THR A 107 2.09 -22.03 8.13
C THR A 107 3.52 -21.78 7.65
N SER A 108 3.82 -22.13 6.40
CA SER A 108 5.12 -21.83 5.77
C SER A 108 4.91 -20.75 4.71
N THR A 109 5.39 -19.53 4.95
CA THR A 109 5.36 -18.47 3.93
C THR A 109 6.71 -18.44 3.22
N SER A 110 6.91 -19.37 2.28
CA SER A 110 8.02 -19.28 1.35
C SER A 110 7.79 -18.06 0.45
N VAL A 111 8.62 -17.02 0.60
CA VAL A 111 8.60 -15.86 -0.29
C VAL A 111 8.80 -16.33 -1.73
N ASP A 112 7.97 -15.83 -2.64
CA ASP A 112 7.98 -16.18 -4.06
C ASP A 112 9.38 -16.02 -4.67
N ALA A 113 9.97 -17.13 -5.14
CA ALA A 113 11.33 -17.19 -5.65
C ALA A 113 11.53 -16.48 -7.01
N THR A 114 10.45 -16.07 -7.68
CA THR A 114 10.49 -15.27 -8.91
C THR A 114 10.68 -13.78 -8.64
N LEU A 115 10.55 -13.37 -7.37
CA LEU A 115 10.77 -11.99 -6.93
C LEU A 115 12.23 -11.80 -6.45
N PRO A 116 12.73 -10.56 -6.47
CA PRO A 116 13.94 -10.22 -5.73
C PRO A 116 13.81 -10.56 -4.24
N ALA A 117 14.95 -10.63 -3.55
CA ALA A 117 14.95 -10.83 -2.10
C ALA A 117 14.13 -9.75 -1.39
N GLU A 118 13.40 -10.15 -0.35
CA GLU A 118 12.70 -9.22 0.54
C GLU A 118 13.68 -8.16 1.07
N PRO A 119 13.33 -6.86 1.00
CA PRO A 119 14.17 -5.80 1.56
C PRO A 119 14.50 -6.05 3.04
N GLN A 120 15.64 -5.53 3.49
CA GLN A 120 16.05 -5.65 4.89
C GLN A 120 16.01 -4.29 5.57
N LEU A 121 15.67 -4.27 6.86
CA LEU A 121 15.79 -3.05 7.65
C LEU A 121 17.27 -2.65 7.76
N PRO A 122 17.60 -1.35 7.81
CA PRO A 122 18.97 -0.87 7.92
C PRO A 122 19.69 -1.43 9.16
N THR A 123 20.92 -1.88 9.00
CA THR A 123 21.75 -2.36 10.13
C THR A 123 22.52 -1.23 10.81
N THR A 124 22.65 -0.08 10.15
CA THR A 124 23.44 1.07 10.62
C THR A 124 22.55 2.31 10.72
N VAL A 125 22.51 2.91 11.90
CA VAL A 125 21.72 4.10 12.21
C VAL A 125 22.67 5.27 12.48
N CYS A 126 22.59 6.32 11.67
CA CYS A 126 23.41 7.52 11.81
C CYS A 126 22.89 8.44 12.93
N ALA A 127 21.58 8.42 13.16
CA ALA A 127 20.92 9.23 14.18
C ALA A 127 19.63 8.55 14.67
N THR A 128 19.38 8.63 15.98
CA THR A 128 18.10 8.24 16.58
C THR A 128 17.45 9.47 17.18
N LEU A 129 16.22 9.77 16.75
CA LEU A 129 15.41 10.85 17.28
C LEU A 129 14.28 10.27 18.12
N THR A 130 14.10 10.83 19.31
CA THR A 130 13.03 10.45 20.23
C THR A 130 11.82 11.36 20.04
N ALA A 131 10.62 10.77 20.03
CA ALA A 131 9.36 11.49 19.97
C ALA A 131 9.21 12.44 21.16
N ASN A 132 8.71 13.66 20.91
CA ASN A 132 8.40 14.64 21.95
C ASN A 132 6.89 14.78 22.16
N LEU A 133 6.08 14.35 21.19
CA LEU A 133 4.62 14.45 21.22
C LEU A 133 4.01 13.10 21.55
N LYS A 134 2.78 13.13 22.05
CA LYS A 134 1.98 11.94 22.33
C LYS A 134 0.66 12.04 21.57
N HIS A 135 0.35 11.01 20.81
CA HIS A 135 -0.97 10.84 20.20
C HIS A 135 -1.76 9.78 20.97
N THR A 136 -3.08 9.89 21.00
CA THR A 136 -3.98 8.89 21.59
C THR A 136 -4.96 8.43 20.54
N ALA A 137 -5.09 7.11 20.33
CA ALA A 137 -5.97 6.54 19.32
C ALA A 137 -5.78 7.14 17.91
N GLY A 138 -4.53 7.39 17.51
CA GLY A 138 -4.21 7.97 16.20
C GLY A 138 -4.35 9.49 16.08
N LEU A 139 -4.76 10.20 17.15
CA LEU A 139 -5.00 11.65 17.10
C LEU A 139 -4.02 12.42 18.00
N LEU A 140 -3.46 13.51 17.45
CA LEU A 140 -2.73 14.52 18.22
C LEU A 140 -3.73 15.41 19.00
N PRO A 141 -3.38 15.87 20.21
CA PRO A 141 -4.18 16.87 20.92
C PRO A 141 -4.24 18.20 20.15
N ASP A 142 -5.39 18.88 20.17
CA ASP A 142 -5.57 20.18 19.49
C ASP A 142 -4.58 21.24 19.97
N SER A 143 -4.10 21.15 21.22
CA SER A 143 -3.10 22.06 21.78
C SER A 143 -1.77 22.07 21.02
N VAL A 144 -1.45 20.98 20.31
CA VAL A 144 -0.24 20.90 19.48
C VAL A 144 -0.32 21.87 18.30
N ASP A 145 -1.51 22.12 17.76
CA ASP A 145 -1.72 23.00 16.62
C ASP A 145 -2.17 24.42 17.03
N ALA A 146 -2.21 24.73 18.33
CA ALA A 146 -2.71 26.02 18.83
C ALA A 146 -1.78 27.20 18.48
N ASN A 147 -0.49 26.93 18.23
CA ASN A 147 0.48 27.93 17.81
C ASN A 147 0.83 27.76 16.32
N LEU A 148 0.33 28.66 15.47
CA LEU A 148 0.57 28.63 14.03
C LEU A 148 2.04 28.86 13.63
N VAL A 149 2.88 29.37 14.53
CA VAL A 149 4.33 29.53 14.30
C VAL A 149 5.09 28.23 14.58
N ASP A 150 4.50 27.31 15.33
CA ASP A 150 5.10 26.03 15.75
C ASP A 150 4.23 24.85 15.29
N SER A 151 3.72 24.91 14.05
CA SER A 151 2.85 23.87 13.47
C SER A 151 3.61 22.62 12.99
N ASN A 152 4.94 22.60 13.14
CA ASN A 152 5.81 21.56 12.60
C ASN A 152 7.14 21.41 13.38
N PRO A 153 7.09 21.25 14.72
CA PRO A 153 8.23 21.36 15.63
C PRO A 153 9.38 20.39 15.33
N ASP A 154 9.11 19.29 14.63
CA ASP A 154 10.10 18.25 14.34
C ASP A 154 10.84 18.44 13.02
N SER A 155 10.36 19.31 12.13
CA SER A 155 10.88 19.43 10.75
C SER A 155 12.37 19.74 10.72
N VAL A 156 12.79 20.77 11.46
CA VAL A 156 14.20 21.22 11.49
C VAL A 156 15.10 20.12 12.08
N ARG A 157 14.68 19.46 13.16
CA ARG A 157 15.52 18.44 13.81
C ARG A 157 15.61 17.15 13.00
N ILE A 158 14.52 16.73 12.34
CA ILE A 158 14.53 15.56 11.45
C ILE A 158 15.38 15.86 10.20
N GLN A 159 15.13 16.99 9.55
CA GLN A 159 15.85 17.38 8.33
C GLN A 159 17.35 17.50 8.59
N LYS A 160 17.76 18.07 9.74
CA LYS A 160 19.17 18.15 10.12
C LYS A 160 19.84 16.77 10.17
N GLN A 161 19.16 15.76 10.72
CA GLN A 161 19.72 14.42 10.77
C GLN A 161 19.76 13.75 9.40
N ILE A 162 18.73 13.94 8.57
CA ILE A 162 18.72 13.41 7.19
C ILE A 162 19.88 13.99 6.38
N THR A 163 20.09 15.31 6.45
CA THR A 163 21.17 16.01 5.73
C THR A 163 22.56 15.55 6.16
N ASN A 164 22.75 15.23 7.44
CA ASN A 164 24.04 14.81 7.98
C ASN A 164 24.27 13.29 7.92
N CYS A 165 23.25 12.51 7.55
CA CYS A 165 23.32 11.06 7.54
C CYS A 165 24.16 10.57 6.36
N PRO A 166 25.20 9.75 6.57
CA PRO A 166 25.94 9.16 5.47
C PRO A 166 25.08 8.20 4.64
N ALA A 167 25.37 8.10 3.35
CA ALA A 167 24.73 7.11 2.47
C ALA A 167 24.91 5.68 3.02
N GLY A 168 23.87 4.85 2.90
CA GLY A 168 23.79 3.49 3.44
C GLY A 168 23.37 3.42 4.90
N GLN A 169 23.02 4.55 5.54
CA GLN A 169 22.59 4.60 6.94
C GLN A 169 21.17 5.16 7.10
N ALA A 170 20.62 5.02 8.30
CA ALA A 170 19.26 5.44 8.61
C ALA A 170 19.17 6.52 9.70
N VAL A 171 18.23 7.44 9.53
CA VAL A 171 17.69 8.27 10.61
C VAL A 171 16.49 7.53 11.18
N LYS A 172 16.56 7.11 12.45
CA LYS A 172 15.52 6.32 13.11
C LYS A 172 14.69 7.18 14.06
N LEU A 173 13.37 7.17 13.89
CA LEU A 173 12.39 7.84 14.76
C LEU A 173 11.82 6.83 15.75
N ILE A 174 12.01 7.05 17.05
CA ILE A 174 11.59 6.12 18.12
C ILE A 174 10.62 6.78 19.12
N ALA A 175 9.88 5.96 19.85
CA ALA A 175 9.07 6.40 20.98
C ALA A 175 9.95 6.93 22.14
N GLY A 176 9.41 7.86 22.92
CA GLY A 176 10.00 8.37 24.14
C GLY A 176 9.73 7.48 25.35
N SER A 177 10.65 7.52 26.32
CA SER A 177 10.58 6.71 27.54
C SER A 177 9.39 7.05 28.44
N SER A 178 8.76 8.21 28.26
CA SER A 178 7.59 8.66 29.02
C SER A 178 6.28 8.53 28.22
N GLY A 179 6.27 7.67 27.18
CA GLY A 179 5.09 7.38 26.38
C GLY A 179 4.81 8.36 25.25
N GLN A 180 5.77 9.21 24.89
CA GLN A 180 5.74 9.97 23.64
C GLN A 180 5.89 9.01 22.46
N ASN A 181 5.16 9.24 21.39
CA ASN A 181 5.10 8.32 20.25
C ASN A 181 4.77 9.04 18.93
N ALA A 182 4.83 10.37 18.92
CA ALA A 182 4.51 11.17 17.74
C ALA A 182 5.62 12.18 17.41
N PHE A 183 5.76 12.38 16.10
CA PHE A 183 6.48 13.49 15.48
C PHE A 183 5.49 14.29 14.63
N LEU A 184 5.65 15.60 14.52
CA LEU A 184 4.87 16.50 13.68
C LEU A 184 5.79 17.34 12.81
N SER A 185 5.67 17.19 11.50
CA SER A 185 6.58 17.79 10.52
C SER A 185 5.85 18.42 9.34
N GLY A 186 6.45 19.46 8.79
CA GLY A 186 6.24 19.92 7.42
C GLY A 186 7.13 19.13 6.45
N PRO A 187 7.38 19.66 5.25
CA PRO A 187 8.17 18.99 4.22
C PRO A 187 9.57 18.56 4.69
N LEU A 188 9.94 17.34 4.34
CA LEU A 188 11.24 16.72 4.53
C LEU A 188 11.81 16.31 3.17
N THR A 189 13.12 16.48 2.98
CA THR A 189 13.84 16.07 1.78
C THR A 189 14.86 14.98 2.12
N LEU A 190 14.71 13.80 1.53
CA LEU A 190 15.64 12.70 1.67
C LEU A 190 16.92 12.95 0.86
N ALA A 191 18.07 12.68 1.48
CA ALA A 191 19.35 12.64 0.81
C ALA A 191 19.55 11.27 0.10
N SER A 192 20.38 11.25 -0.94
CA SER A 192 20.70 10.02 -1.67
C SER A 192 21.38 9.00 -0.75
N GLY A 193 20.90 7.76 -0.77
CA GLY A 193 21.42 6.65 0.04
C GLY A 193 20.97 6.68 1.51
N VAL A 194 20.19 7.68 1.92
CA VAL A 194 19.72 7.81 3.30
C VAL A 194 18.34 7.17 3.44
N THR A 195 18.16 6.44 4.54
CA THR A 195 16.86 5.84 4.92
C THR A 195 16.22 6.64 6.05
N LEU A 196 14.93 6.96 5.92
CA LEU A 196 14.10 7.39 7.05
C LEU A 196 13.39 6.17 7.63
N TRP A 197 13.65 5.85 8.89
CA TRP A 197 13.04 4.72 9.59
C TRP A 197 12.06 5.22 10.65
N VAL A 198 10.77 4.95 10.47
CA VAL A 198 9.73 5.18 11.49
C VAL A 198 9.52 3.88 12.26
N ASP A 199 9.87 3.86 13.55
CA ASP A 199 9.86 2.62 14.34
C ASP A 199 8.44 2.20 14.74
N GLN A 200 8.32 0.94 15.17
CA GLN A 200 7.04 0.41 15.62
C GLN A 200 6.41 1.28 16.72
N GLY A 201 5.11 1.54 16.60
CA GLY A 201 4.36 2.35 17.56
C GLY A 201 4.63 3.85 17.48
N VAL A 202 5.42 4.32 16.51
CA VAL A 202 5.69 5.73 16.25
C VAL A 202 4.86 6.22 15.06
N THR A 203 4.31 7.42 15.17
CA THR A 203 3.63 8.10 14.05
C THR A 203 4.36 9.39 13.67
N LEU A 204 4.68 9.57 12.39
CA LEU A 204 5.08 10.84 11.78
C LEU A 204 3.83 11.50 11.18
N PHE A 205 3.36 12.55 11.81
CA PHE A 205 2.23 13.36 11.36
C PHE A 205 2.69 14.50 10.44
N ALA A 206 1.90 14.75 9.39
CA ALA A 206 1.99 15.97 8.60
C ALA A 206 1.40 17.17 9.36
N SER A 207 1.98 18.35 9.17
CA SER A 207 1.35 19.62 9.55
C SER A 207 0.01 19.81 8.84
N ARG A 208 -0.89 20.55 9.49
CA ARG A 208 -2.18 20.98 8.92
C ARG A 208 -2.17 22.43 8.43
N ASN A 209 -1.02 23.10 8.55
CA ASN A 209 -0.83 24.47 8.14
C ASN A 209 -0.42 24.51 6.66
N PRO A 210 -1.27 25.02 5.74
CA PRO A 210 -0.90 25.07 4.33
C PRO A 210 0.37 25.86 4.03
N ALA A 211 0.69 26.89 4.83
CA ALA A 211 1.91 27.66 4.67
C ALA A 211 3.19 26.82 4.86
N ASP A 212 3.15 25.74 5.65
CA ASP A 212 4.31 24.84 5.82
C ASP A 212 4.65 24.07 4.54
N PHE A 213 3.67 23.86 3.67
CA PHE A 213 3.84 23.11 2.42
C PHE A 213 3.91 24.01 1.19
N ASP A 214 3.56 25.29 1.28
CA ASP A 214 3.47 26.17 0.11
C ASP A 214 4.80 26.28 -0.65
N THR A 215 4.74 26.26 -1.97
CA THR A 215 5.92 26.37 -2.85
C THR A 215 6.38 27.81 -3.08
N GLY A 216 5.70 28.79 -2.46
CA GLY A 216 5.80 30.22 -2.74
C GLY A 216 4.72 30.73 -3.70
N ALA A 217 3.86 29.84 -4.21
CA ALA A 217 2.76 30.18 -5.11
C ALA A 217 1.52 30.75 -4.38
N GLY A 218 1.44 30.59 -3.06
CA GLY A 218 0.39 31.17 -2.21
C GLY A 218 -0.99 30.51 -2.34
N ASN A 219 -1.08 29.35 -2.99
CA ASN A 219 -2.35 28.64 -3.21
C ASN A 219 -2.43 27.31 -2.46
N CYS A 220 -1.43 26.90 -1.68
CA CYS A 220 -1.54 25.66 -0.92
C CYS A 220 -2.74 25.72 0.04
N GLY A 221 -3.52 24.63 0.10
CA GLY A 221 -4.78 24.59 0.87
C GLY A 221 -5.99 25.23 0.16
N THR A 222 -5.90 25.48 -1.15
CA THR A 222 -6.99 26.06 -1.95
C THR A 222 -7.31 25.25 -3.21
N ALA A 223 -8.49 25.48 -3.79
CA ALA A 223 -8.86 25.00 -5.13
C ALA A 223 -8.70 26.11 -6.17
N ALA A 224 -7.48 26.26 -6.71
CA ALA A 224 -7.08 27.33 -7.62
C ALA A 224 -5.81 26.94 -8.41
N GLY A 225 -5.46 27.73 -9.44
CA GLY A 225 -4.20 27.54 -10.16
C GLY A 225 -4.07 26.18 -10.86
N ASP A 226 -2.85 25.62 -10.85
CA ASP A 226 -2.47 24.41 -11.58
C ASP A 226 -2.41 23.13 -10.73
N GLY A 227 -2.74 23.23 -9.43
CA GLY A 227 -2.72 22.12 -8.48
C GLY A 227 -1.33 21.72 -7.95
N LYS A 228 -0.29 22.52 -8.19
CA LYS A 228 1.11 22.19 -7.83
C LYS A 228 1.70 23.11 -6.76
N SER A 229 0.85 23.76 -5.98
CA SER A 229 1.28 24.80 -5.02
C SER A 229 1.74 24.26 -3.66
N CYS A 230 1.70 22.93 -3.45
CA CYS A 230 2.14 22.31 -2.20
C CYS A 230 3.30 21.33 -2.45
N ASN A 231 4.34 21.41 -1.64
CA ASN A 231 5.36 20.38 -1.45
C ASN A 231 4.75 19.14 -0.80
N ALA A 232 5.36 17.97 -1.01
CA ALA A 232 4.98 16.75 -0.30
C ALA A 232 5.56 16.71 1.13
N LEU A 233 5.01 15.87 2.01
CA LEU A 233 5.60 15.64 3.34
C LEU A 233 7.02 15.07 3.25
N ILE A 234 7.23 14.07 2.39
CA ILE A 234 8.56 13.48 2.14
C ILE A 234 8.84 13.57 0.65
N THR A 235 9.94 14.22 0.29
CA THR A 235 10.41 14.34 -1.09
C THR A 235 11.78 13.66 -1.24
N ALA A 236 11.94 12.86 -2.29
CA ALA A 236 13.24 12.34 -2.73
C ALA A 236 13.45 12.71 -4.19
N SER A 237 14.47 13.51 -4.50
CA SER A 237 14.73 13.98 -5.86
C SER A 237 16.09 13.50 -6.34
N LYS A 238 16.09 12.72 -7.43
CA LYS A 238 17.26 12.12 -8.09
C LYS A 238 18.16 11.34 -7.13
N THR A 239 17.55 10.74 -6.11
CA THR A 239 18.24 9.93 -5.11
C THR A 239 18.54 8.52 -5.62
N GLN A 240 19.62 7.92 -5.17
CA GLN A 240 19.97 6.53 -5.40
C GLN A 240 19.97 5.78 -4.07
N ASN A 241 19.26 4.65 -3.99
CA ASN A 241 19.23 3.77 -2.82
C ASN A 241 18.71 4.46 -1.53
N SER A 242 17.79 5.41 -1.65
CA SER A 242 17.10 6.00 -0.50
C SER A 242 15.85 5.20 -0.15
N ALA A 243 15.41 5.26 1.11
CA ALA A 243 14.27 4.46 1.55
C ALA A 243 13.45 5.14 2.65
N VAL A 244 12.19 4.70 2.78
CA VAL A 244 11.35 4.95 3.96
C VAL A 244 10.88 3.60 4.49
N VAL A 245 11.18 3.28 5.74
CA VAL A 245 11.01 1.92 6.27
C VAL A 245 10.50 1.88 7.71
N GLY A 246 10.12 0.69 8.15
CA GLY A 246 9.86 0.34 9.54
C GLY A 246 8.38 0.32 9.89
N ASP A 247 8.02 -0.46 10.92
CA ASP A 247 6.65 -0.78 11.34
C ASP A 247 5.86 0.39 11.97
N GLY A 248 6.25 1.63 11.67
CA GLY A 248 5.58 2.85 12.10
C GLY A 248 4.49 3.32 11.14
N ILE A 249 4.01 4.54 11.39
CA ILE A 249 2.93 5.16 10.62
C ILE A 249 3.36 6.53 10.10
N ILE A 250 3.02 6.85 8.86
CA ILE A 250 3.02 8.21 8.31
C ILE A 250 1.56 8.62 8.12
N ASP A 251 1.14 9.68 8.81
CA ASP A 251 -0.24 10.16 8.80
C ASP A 251 -0.34 11.57 8.23
N GLY A 252 -1.08 11.72 7.13
CA GLY A 252 -1.23 12.98 6.42
C GLY A 252 -2.27 13.95 6.98
N ARG A 253 -3.09 13.51 7.95
CA ARG A 253 -4.15 14.33 8.57
C ARG A 253 -5.12 14.97 7.57
N GLY A 254 -5.39 14.33 6.43
CA GLY A 254 -6.23 14.87 5.35
C GLY A 254 -7.63 15.31 5.79
N GLY A 255 -8.25 14.56 6.69
CA GLY A 255 -9.59 14.89 7.26
C GLY A 255 -9.56 15.87 8.42
N SER A 256 -8.43 16.52 8.68
CA SER A 256 -8.31 17.48 9.77
C SER A 256 -8.46 18.91 9.25
N VAL A 257 -9.03 19.78 10.08
CA VAL A 257 -9.27 21.19 9.76
C VAL A 257 -7.95 21.93 9.52
N LEU A 258 -7.92 22.75 8.47
CA LEU A 258 -6.77 23.60 8.12
C LEU A 258 -6.58 24.70 9.17
N THR A 259 -5.32 25.04 9.46
CA THR A 259 -4.99 26.00 10.52
C THR A 259 -4.55 27.37 10.00
N SER A 260 -4.31 27.53 8.69
CA SER A 260 -3.95 28.82 8.07
C SER A 260 -4.47 28.94 6.63
N GLY A 261 -4.23 30.10 6.00
CA GLY A 261 -4.67 30.40 4.65
C GLY A 261 -6.17 30.76 4.56
N ALA A 262 -6.66 30.89 3.33
CA ALA A 262 -8.03 31.34 3.06
C ALA A 262 -9.13 30.40 3.63
N ASN A 263 -8.78 29.15 3.90
CA ASN A 263 -9.70 28.09 4.34
C ASN A 263 -9.49 27.67 5.81
N ALA A 264 -8.69 28.43 6.57
CA ALA A 264 -8.42 28.15 7.98
C ALA A 264 -9.72 28.08 8.80
N GLY A 265 -9.91 26.99 9.55
CA GLY A 265 -11.09 26.80 10.39
C GLY A 265 -12.40 26.52 9.63
N ILE A 266 -12.39 26.56 8.29
CA ILE A 266 -13.58 26.42 7.44
C ILE A 266 -13.59 25.10 6.68
N MET A 267 -12.41 24.58 6.32
CA MET A 267 -12.28 23.36 5.54
C MET A 267 -11.20 22.42 6.09
N THR A 268 -11.32 21.15 5.76
CA THR A 268 -10.26 20.15 5.81
C THR A 268 -9.55 20.05 4.45
N TRP A 269 -8.44 19.30 4.35
CA TRP A 269 -7.83 19.04 3.04
C TRP A 269 -8.81 18.29 2.11
N TRP A 270 -9.59 17.36 2.63
CA TRP A 270 -10.56 16.61 1.83
C TRP A 270 -11.75 17.45 1.36
N ASP A 271 -12.15 18.48 2.11
CA ASP A 271 -13.11 19.48 1.63
C ASP A 271 -12.54 20.24 0.41
N VAL A 272 -11.26 20.63 0.45
CA VAL A 272 -10.58 21.28 -0.68
C VAL A 272 -10.51 20.35 -1.91
N ALA A 273 -10.29 19.05 -1.71
CA ALA A 273 -10.31 18.07 -2.80
C ALA A 273 -11.70 17.97 -3.47
N MET A 274 -12.77 18.09 -2.68
CA MET A 274 -14.14 18.03 -3.19
C MET A 274 -14.54 19.30 -3.95
N LEU A 275 -13.93 20.46 -3.65
CA LEU A 275 -14.10 21.66 -4.45
C LEU A 275 -13.65 21.50 -5.91
N ASN A 276 -12.68 20.62 -6.20
CA ASN A 276 -12.33 20.33 -7.59
C ASN A 276 -13.55 19.79 -8.35
N LYS A 277 -14.30 18.86 -7.73
CA LYS A 277 -15.49 18.28 -8.35
C LYS A 277 -16.61 19.28 -8.56
N SER A 278 -16.80 20.24 -7.65
CA SER A 278 -17.87 21.23 -7.74
C SER A 278 -17.54 22.43 -8.63
N THR A 279 -16.27 22.83 -8.72
CA THR A 279 -15.86 24.07 -9.39
C THR A 279 -15.06 23.87 -10.66
N GLY A 280 -14.55 22.65 -10.92
CA GLY A 280 -13.61 22.36 -12.01
C GLY A 280 -12.21 22.94 -11.81
N LYS A 281 -11.90 23.50 -10.63
CA LYS A 281 -10.57 24.04 -10.30
C LYS A 281 -9.66 22.96 -9.71
N ASN A 282 -8.35 23.11 -9.86
CA ASN A 282 -7.40 22.15 -9.31
C ASN A 282 -7.24 22.33 -7.79
N GLN A 283 -7.33 21.23 -7.02
CA GLN A 283 -6.97 21.27 -5.61
C GLN A 283 -5.45 21.42 -5.44
N ASN A 284 -5.04 22.14 -4.40
CA ASN A 284 -3.64 22.22 -3.95
C ASN A 284 -3.56 21.62 -2.56
N ASN A 285 -3.42 20.29 -2.51
CA ASN A 285 -3.21 19.53 -1.29
C ASN A 285 -1.82 18.87 -1.36
N PRO A 286 -1.09 18.77 -0.24
CA PRO A 286 0.21 18.08 -0.23
C PRO A 286 0.02 16.57 -0.43
N ARG A 287 0.91 15.98 -1.23
CA ARG A 287 1.10 14.52 -1.28
C ARG A 287 1.88 14.06 -0.04
N LEU A 288 1.82 12.78 0.30
CA LEU A 288 2.63 12.26 1.41
C LEU A 288 4.07 11.97 1.01
N ILE A 289 4.31 11.11 0.01
CA ILE A 289 5.64 10.71 -0.43
C ILE A 289 5.75 10.94 -1.93
N GLN A 290 6.69 11.79 -2.33
CA GLN A 290 6.96 12.12 -3.72
C GLN A 290 8.42 11.79 -4.06
N VAL A 291 8.61 10.90 -5.04
CA VAL A 291 9.94 10.54 -5.55
C VAL A 291 10.04 11.03 -7.00
N PHE A 292 11.10 11.74 -7.34
CA PHE A 292 11.35 12.29 -8.67
C PHE A 292 12.68 11.81 -9.21
N GLY A 293 12.67 11.01 -10.27
CA GLY A 293 13.89 10.47 -10.87
C GLY A 293 14.68 9.58 -9.90
N GLY A 294 15.95 9.32 -10.24
CA GLY A 294 16.83 8.51 -9.41
C GLY A 294 16.57 7.00 -9.55
N SER A 295 17.11 6.22 -8.62
CA SER A 295 17.03 4.76 -8.68
C SER A 295 16.97 4.05 -7.34
N ASN A 296 16.43 2.83 -7.37
CA ASN A 296 16.36 1.90 -6.25
C ASN A 296 15.74 2.49 -4.98
N PHE A 297 14.60 3.18 -5.12
CA PHE A 297 13.88 3.70 -3.96
C PHE A 297 13.08 2.58 -3.29
N THR A 298 13.15 2.46 -1.97
CA THR A 298 12.48 1.38 -1.22
C THR A 298 11.48 1.92 -0.20
N LEU A 299 10.27 1.36 -0.21
CA LEU A 299 9.30 1.40 0.88
C LEU A 299 9.19 0.00 1.49
N TYR A 300 9.40 -0.12 2.79
CA TYR A 300 9.42 -1.44 3.43
C TYR A 300 8.81 -1.44 4.83
N ARG A 301 7.81 -2.29 5.05
CA ARG A 301 7.12 -2.50 6.34
C ARG A 301 6.51 -1.24 6.95
N ILE A 302 6.00 -0.31 6.13
CA ILE A 302 5.50 0.99 6.59
C ILE A 302 3.99 1.16 6.34
N THR A 303 3.29 1.79 7.28
CA THR A 303 1.90 2.24 7.07
C THR A 303 1.88 3.71 6.64
N VAL A 304 1.12 4.03 5.59
CA VAL A 304 0.90 5.40 5.10
C VAL A 304 -0.60 5.65 5.01
N GLN A 305 -1.11 6.67 5.71
CA GLN A 305 -2.54 6.83 5.93
C GLN A 305 -3.01 8.30 5.93
N ASN A 306 -4.32 8.50 5.77
CA ASN A 306 -5.00 9.79 5.78
C ASN A 306 -4.34 10.86 4.89
N ALA A 307 -3.90 10.50 3.68
CA ALA A 307 -3.22 11.45 2.81
C ALA A 307 -4.16 12.62 2.40
N PRO A 308 -3.69 13.88 2.40
CA PRO A 308 -4.46 15.03 1.89
C PRO A 308 -4.71 14.95 0.37
N ALA A 309 -3.78 14.32 -0.35
CA ALA A 309 -3.84 13.98 -1.77
C ALA A 309 -3.30 12.54 -1.96
N PHE A 310 -2.59 12.26 -3.06
CA PHE A 310 -2.00 10.94 -3.31
C PHE A 310 -1.01 10.55 -2.21
N HIS A 311 -0.97 9.27 -1.84
CA HIS A 311 -0.07 8.79 -0.79
C HIS A 311 1.36 8.73 -1.30
N ILE A 312 1.63 7.98 -2.37
CA ILE A 312 3.00 7.72 -2.85
C ILE A 312 3.06 7.87 -4.37
N VAL A 313 3.99 8.69 -4.85
CA VAL A 313 4.16 8.93 -6.29
C VAL A 313 5.63 8.78 -6.68
N PRO A 314 6.07 7.61 -7.15
CA PRO A 314 7.34 7.47 -7.85
C PRO A 314 7.18 7.94 -9.29
N ASN A 315 7.78 9.08 -9.61
CA ASN A 315 7.74 9.69 -10.93
C ASN A 315 9.12 9.64 -11.58
N THR A 316 9.24 9.08 -12.80
CA THR A 316 10.51 8.92 -13.55
C THR A 316 11.60 8.09 -12.84
N VAL A 317 11.23 7.23 -11.90
CA VAL A 317 12.16 6.42 -11.10
C VAL A 317 12.55 5.15 -11.85
N SER A 318 13.84 4.78 -11.79
CA SER A 318 14.33 3.48 -12.28
C SER A 318 14.60 2.55 -11.11
N GLY A 319 13.74 1.56 -10.88
CA GLY A 319 13.80 0.71 -9.69
C GLY A 319 13.06 1.36 -8.53
N PHE A 320 11.86 0.88 -8.25
CA PHE A 320 11.08 1.22 -7.06
C PHE A 320 10.54 -0.07 -6.45
N THR A 321 10.74 -0.27 -5.15
CA THR A 321 10.18 -1.44 -4.43
C THR A 321 9.30 -0.95 -3.28
N ALA A 322 8.03 -1.34 -3.28
CA ALA A 322 7.16 -1.29 -2.11
C ALA A 322 6.86 -2.71 -1.65
N TRP A 323 7.29 -3.07 -0.44
CA TRP A 323 7.14 -4.43 0.08
C TRP A 323 6.59 -4.37 1.51
N GLY A 324 5.46 -5.03 1.76
CA GLY A 324 4.81 -4.91 3.07
C GLY A 324 4.42 -3.46 3.34
N VAL A 325 3.58 -2.86 2.50
CA VAL A 325 3.07 -1.49 2.71
C VAL A 325 1.58 -1.54 3.00
N LYS A 326 1.12 -0.75 3.97
CA LYS A 326 -0.32 -0.55 4.26
C LYS A 326 -0.72 0.85 3.84
N ILE A 327 -1.72 0.95 2.97
CA ILE A 327 -2.38 2.19 2.59
C ILE A 327 -3.80 2.18 3.13
N LEU A 328 -4.14 3.18 3.94
CA LEU A 328 -5.44 3.29 4.58
C LEU A 328 -5.95 4.73 4.60
N THR A 329 -6.93 5.05 3.77
CA THR A 329 -7.62 6.36 3.76
C THR A 329 -9.10 6.22 3.43
N PRO A 330 -10.01 6.80 4.24
CA PRO A 330 -9.76 7.37 5.57
C PRO A 330 -9.55 6.26 6.62
N THR A 331 -8.77 6.53 7.67
CA THR A 331 -8.52 5.56 8.76
C THR A 331 -9.74 5.25 9.62
N LEU A 332 -9.61 4.30 10.54
CA LEU A 332 -10.68 3.95 11.49
C LEU A 332 -11.02 5.08 12.49
N ALA A 333 -10.14 6.07 12.67
CA ALA A 333 -10.47 7.31 13.37
C ALA A 333 -11.64 8.04 12.68
N TYR A 334 -11.85 7.76 11.40
CA TYR A 334 -12.88 8.35 10.54
C TYR A 334 -13.86 7.31 9.98
N SER A 335 -13.67 6.00 10.21
CA SER A 335 -14.58 4.95 9.71
C SER A 335 -14.59 3.68 10.58
N LYS A 336 -15.68 2.92 10.57
CA LYS A 336 -15.82 1.61 11.26
C LYS A 336 -16.69 0.69 10.39
N PRO A 337 -16.68 -0.65 10.56
CA PRO A 337 -17.66 -1.50 9.90
C PRO A 337 -19.10 -1.02 10.19
N GLY A 338 -19.91 -0.85 9.14
CA GLY A 338 -21.27 -0.29 9.26
C GLY A 338 -21.31 1.23 9.49
N TYR A 339 -20.18 1.92 9.38
CA TYR A 339 -20.10 3.37 9.55
C TYR A 339 -20.77 4.10 8.38
N SER A 340 -21.60 5.06 8.72
CA SER A 340 -22.27 5.96 7.80
C SER A 340 -22.19 7.38 8.33
N CYS A 341 -21.91 8.34 7.46
CA CYS A 341 -21.90 9.74 7.86
C CYS A 341 -23.31 10.27 8.10
N PRO A 342 -23.56 10.99 9.21
CA PRO A 342 -24.77 11.80 9.35
C PRO A 342 -24.95 12.74 8.15
N THR A 343 -26.20 12.96 7.74
CA THR A 343 -26.51 13.89 6.64
C THR A 343 -25.89 15.26 6.90
N GLY A 344 -25.18 15.79 5.91
CA GLY A 344 -24.52 17.11 5.98
C GLY A 344 -23.19 17.15 6.76
N SER A 345 -22.70 16.02 7.28
CA SER A 345 -21.42 15.96 8.01
C SER A 345 -20.21 15.63 7.14
N SER A 346 -20.44 15.14 5.92
CA SER A 346 -19.42 14.77 4.95
C SER A 346 -19.25 15.82 3.85
N PRO A 347 -18.08 15.86 3.17
CA PRO A 347 -17.86 16.78 2.06
C PRO A 347 -18.90 16.66 0.94
N ASP A 348 -19.32 17.80 0.38
CA ASP A 348 -20.31 17.90 -0.71
C ASP A 348 -19.62 18.25 -2.05
N PRO A 349 -19.81 17.46 -3.12
CA PRO A 349 -19.23 17.72 -4.44
C PRO A 349 -19.98 18.78 -5.26
N THR A 350 -21.03 19.40 -4.71
CA THR A 350 -21.88 20.38 -5.40
C THR A 350 -21.90 21.73 -4.69
N THR A 351 -21.68 21.75 -3.38
CA THR A 351 -21.74 22.96 -2.56
C THR A 351 -20.41 23.18 -1.83
N PRO A 352 -19.75 24.35 -2.00
CA PRO A 352 -18.58 24.68 -1.19
C PRO A 352 -18.87 24.66 0.30
N ALA A 353 -17.99 24.02 1.09
CA ALA A 353 -18.13 23.95 2.53
C ALA A 353 -18.07 25.36 3.17
N THR A 354 -19.03 25.65 4.04
CA THR A 354 -19.06 26.86 4.89
C THR A 354 -18.64 26.58 6.34
N SER A 355 -18.44 25.30 6.66
CA SER A 355 -17.91 24.79 7.93
C SER A 355 -17.18 23.47 7.65
N PRO A 356 -16.19 23.07 8.47
CA PRO A 356 -15.41 21.87 8.18
C PRO A 356 -16.26 20.60 8.22
N SER A 357 -16.05 19.70 7.27
CA SER A 357 -16.62 18.36 7.36
C SER A 357 -16.04 17.62 8.56
N THR A 358 -16.88 16.79 9.19
CA THR A 358 -16.54 16.06 10.43
C THR A 358 -16.61 14.55 10.26
N CYS A 359 -17.07 14.07 9.11
CA CYS A 359 -17.21 12.66 8.81
C CYS A 359 -16.73 12.35 7.39
N PHE A 360 -16.03 11.23 7.23
CA PHE A 360 -15.47 10.82 5.94
C PHE A 360 -15.65 9.33 5.72
N THR A 361 -16.06 8.96 4.52
CA THR A 361 -15.97 7.59 4.00
C THR A 361 -14.99 7.55 2.82
N PRO A 362 -14.50 6.37 2.41
CA PRO A 362 -13.70 6.24 1.19
C PRO A 362 -14.31 6.99 -0.01
N GLU A 363 -15.62 6.93 -0.18
CA GLU A 363 -16.36 7.56 -1.28
C GLU A 363 -16.27 9.08 -1.28
N THR A 364 -16.03 9.69 -0.12
CA THR A 364 -15.96 11.15 0.08
C THR A 364 -14.53 11.69 0.14
N THR A 365 -13.51 10.82 0.20
CA THR A 365 -12.09 11.22 0.23
C THR A 365 -11.46 11.12 -1.16
N LYS A 366 -11.60 12.18 -1.97
CA LYS A 366 -11.14 12.19 -3.37
C LYS A 366 -9.64 12.43 -3.52
N ASN A 367 -9.07 11.94 -4.62
CA ASN A 367 -7.66 12.14 -4.98
C ASN A 367 -6.71 11.59 -3.91
N THR A 368 -7.06 10.44 -3.34
CA THR A 368 -6.28 9.75 -2.30
C THR A 368 -5.69 8.45 -2.82
N ASP A 369 -5.21 8.47 -4.06
CA ASP A 369 -4.60 7.31 -4.73
C ASP A 369 -3.47 6.73 -3.87
N GLY A 370 -3.32 5.40 -3.87
CA GLY A 370 -2.34 4.71 -3.03
C GLY A 370 -0.91 4.85 -3.55
N ILE A 371 -0.56 4.13 -4.63
CA ILE A 371 0.75 4.24 -5.27
C ILE A 371 0.56 4.55 -6.75
N ASP A 372 1.19 5.64 -7.22
CA ASP A 372 1.07 6.11 -8.60
C ASP A 372 2.42 6.09 -9.32
N PRO A 373 2.89 4.94 -9.84
CA PRO A 373 4.09 4.91 -10.65
C PRO A 373 3.89 5.67 -11.96
N GLY A 374 4.47 6.86 -12.04
CA GLY A 374 4.46 7.72 -13.21
C GLY A 374 5.75 7.59 -13.99
N GLN A 375 5.68 7.26 -15.29
CA GLN A 375 6.83 7.25 -16.22
C GLN A 375 8.07 6.52 -15.68
N SER A 376 7.84 5.53 -14.82
CA SER A 376 8.88 4.84 -14.08
C SER A 376 9.20 3.52 -14.77
N SER A 377 10.29 2.88 -14.37
CA SER A 377 10.66 1.55 -14.86
C SER A 377 11.07 0.63 -13.73
N ASN A 378 10.86 -0.68 -13.89
CA ASN A 378 11.25 -1.71 -12.92
C ASN A 378 10.64 -1.47 -11.54
N VAL A 379 9.31 -1.38 -11.49
CA VAL A 379 8.54 -1.17 -10.25
C VAL A 379 8.10 -2.52 -9.70
N LEU A 380 8.33 -2.77 -8.42
CA LEU A 380 7.84 -3.93 -7.68
C LEU A 380 6.95 -3.45 -6.52
N ILE A 381 5.71 -3.92 -6.48
CA ILE A 381 4.79 -3.71 -5.36
C ILE A 381 4.36 -5.11 -4.89
N ALA A 382 4.72 -5.49 -3.68
CA ALA A 382 4.55 -6.85 -3.18
C ALA A 382 4.03 -6.90 -1.75
N TYR A 383 3.24 -7.93 -1.41
CA TYR A 383 2.81 -8.23 -0.03
C TYR A 383 2.16 -7.03 0.68
N SER A 384 1.37 -6.23 -0.06
CA SER A 384 0.87 -4.93 0.39
C SER A 384 -0.66 -4.88 0.47
N TYR A 385 -1.19 -3.91 1.21
CA TYR A 385 -2.62 -3.77 1.52
C TYR A 385 -3.10 -2.38 1.15
N PHE A 386 -4.18 -2.28 0.38
CA PHE A 386 -4.68 -1.01 -0.14
C PHE A 386 -6.16 -0.81 0.15
N SER A 387 -6.47 0.24 0.91
CA SER A 387 -7.83 0.73 1.11
C SER A 387 -7.83 2.26 1.03
N GLY A 388 -8.49 2.82 0.03
CA GLY A 388 -8.45 4.25 -0.30
C GLY A 388 -9.79 4.77 -0.80
N GLY A 389 -9.86 6.08 -1.03
CA GLY A 389 -11.03 6.73 -1.64
C GLY A 389 -10.96 6.96 -3.15
N ASP A 390 -9.80 6.68 -3.74
CA ASP A 390 -9.57 6.73 -5.18
C ASP A 390 -8.82 5.46 -5.64
N ASP A 391 -8.03 5.51 -6.72
CA ASP A 391 -7.27 4.35 -7.20
C ASP A 391 -6.39 3.74 -6.10
N ASN A 392 -6.41 2.41 -5.95
CA ASN A 392 -5.49 1.74 -5.03
C ASN A 392 -4.05 1.86 -5.56
N ILE A 393 -3.90 1.67 -6.87
CA ILE A 393 -2.67 1.89 -7.62
C ILE A 393 -3.05 2.46 -9.00
N ALA A 394 -2.37 3.50 -9.47
CA ALA A 394 -2.56 4.06 -10.80
C ALA A 394 -1.23 4.21 -11.56
N ILE A 395 -0.97 3.31 -12.52
CA ILE A 395 0.21 3.40 -13.40
C ILE A 395 -0.03 4.47 -14.46
N LYS A 396 0.89 5.42 -14.61
CA LYS A 396 0.72 6.60 -15.46
C LYS A 396 1.93 6.86 -16.36
N ALA A 397 1.68 7.47 -17.52
CA ALA A 397 2.68 7.79 -18.56
C ALA A 397 2.42 9.15 -19.26
N SER A 398 1.92 10.16 -18.55
CA SER A 398 1.72 11.55 -19.04
C SER A 398 2.98 12.34 -19.43
N GLY A 399 4.18 11.81 -19.20
CA GLY A 399 5.43 12.56 -19.39
C GLY A 399 5.97 12.36 -20.79
N SER A 400 7.30 12.36 -20.93
CA SER A 400 8.00 12.01 -22.18
C SER A 400 8.53 10.57 -22.22
N ALA A 401 8.45 9.86 -21.10
CA ALA A 401 8.93 8.48 -20.96
C ALA A 401 7.77 7.52 -20.65
N PRO A 402 7.82 6.28 -21.17
CA PRO A 402 6.83 5.25 -20.88
C PRO A 402 6.90 4.75 -19.44
N ALA A 403 5.85 4.07 -18.99
CA ALA A 403 5.89 3.23 -17.79
C ALA A 403 6.22 1.77 -18.19
N LEU A 404 7.31 1.21 -17.68
CA LEU A 404 7.88 -0.06 -18.16
C LEU A 404 8.13 -1.08 -17.07
N SER A 405 7.84 -2.36 -17.34
CA SER A 405 8.31 -3.49 -16.53
C SER A 405 7.87 -3.39 -15.06
N HIS A 406 6.57 -3.35 -14.80
CA HIS A 406 6.02 -3.28 -13.43
C HIS A 406 5.50 -4.64 -13.00
N ARG A 407 5.71 -5.00 -11.73
CA ARG A 407 5.20 -6.22 -11.10
C ARG A 407 4.43 -5.85 -9.83
N ILE A 408 3.15 -6.19 -9.79
CA ILE A 408 2.27 -6.03 -8.63
C ILE A 408 1.82 -7.42 -8.20
N VAL A 409 2.24 -7.86 -7.02
CA VAL A 409 2.15 -9.27 -6.63
C VAL A 409 1.74 -9.48 -5.17
N HIS A 410 1.04 -10.58 -4.87
CA HIS A 410 0.69 -11.01 -3.51
C HIS A 410 0.05 -9.91 -2.66
N SER A 411 -0.85 -9.12 -3.23
CA SER A 411 -1.37 -7.90 -2.58
C SER A 411 -2.88 -7.89 -2.48
N HIS A 412 -3.39 -7.20 -1.45
CA HIS A 412 -4.80 -7.19 -1.08
C HIS A 412 -5.42 -5.80 -1.26
N PHE A 413 -6.54 -5.74 -1.97
CA PHE A 413 -7.27 -4.54 -2.34
C PHE A 413 -8.65 -4.56 -1.67
N TYR A 414 -9.05 -3.43 -1.11
CA TYR A 414 -10.31 -3.26 -0.38
C TYR A 414 -11.16 -2.14 -1.02
N TYR A 415 -11.53 -1.10 -0.26
CA TYR A 415 -12.12 0.11 -0.84
C TYR A 415 -11.14 0.78 -1.80
N GLY A 416 -11.66 1.27 -2.93
CA GLY A 416 -10.89 2.05 -3.90
C GLY A 416 -11.45 1.92 -5.31
N HIS A 417 -10.84 2.65 -6.24
CA HIS A 417 -11.16 2.62 -7.66
C HIS A 417 -10.27 1.65 -8.45
N GLY A 418 -9.65 0.70 -7.74
CA GLY A 418 -9.07 -0.50 -8.33
C GLY A 418 -7.58 -0.43 -8.60
N MET A 419 -7.10 -1.51 -9.23
CA MET A 419 -5.78 -1.60 -9.82
C MET A 419 -5.84 -1.04 -11.25
N SER A 420 -5.39 0.20 -11.41
CA SER A 420 -5.58 1.00 -12.62
C SER A 420 -4.29 1.20 -13.41
N ILE A 421 -4.45 1.22 -14.73
CA ILE A 421 -3.53 1.87 -15.68
C ILE A 421 -4.27 3.10 -16.24
N GLY A 422 -3.68 4.29 -16.09
CA GLY A 422 -4.19 5.54 -16.63
C GLY A 422 -4.76 6.54 -15.60
N SER A 423 -5.48 7.58 -16.03
CA SER A 423 -5.88 7.85 -17.42
C SER A 423 -4.73 8.27 -18.33
N GLU A 424 -3.64 8.76 -17.75
CA GLU A 424 -2.47 9.23 -18.46
C GLU A 424 -1.69 8.05 -19.08
N THR A 425 -1.89 7.79 -20.37
CA THR A 425 -1.20 6.71 -21.12
C THR A 425 -0.33 7.24 -22.27
N ASN A 426 -0.17 8.56 -22.36
CA ASN A 426 0.38 9.29 -23.52
C ASN A 426 1.69 8.73 -24.08
N SER A 427 2.69 8.51 -23.21
CA SER A 427 4.01 7.99 -23.60
C SER A 427 4.10 6.47 -23.67
N GLY A 428 3.00 5.78 -23.36
CA GLY A 428 2.88 4.34 -23.41
C GLY A 428 3.14 3.62 -22.09
N VAL A 429 2.55 2.43 -21.98
CA VAL A 429 2.67 1.51 -20.85
C VAL A 429 2.96 0.12 -21.40
N ASP A 430 4.04 -0.52 -20.96
CA ASP A 430 4.50 -1.78 -21.53
C ASP A 430 5.09 -2.72 -20.46
N GLY A 431 4.74 -4.01 -20.54
CA GLY A 431 5.32 -5.06 -19.72
C GLY A 431 4.84 -4.98 -18.27
N ILE A 432 3.53 -5.08 -18.05
CA ILE A 432 2.93 -5.00 -16.72
C ILE A 432 2.44 -6.39 -16.30
N GLU A 433 2.95 -6.88 -15.19
CA GLU A 433 2.50 -8.12 -14.54
C GLU A 433 1.76 -7.79 -13.26
N MET A 434 0.57 -8.36 -13.12
CA MET A 434 -0.25 -8.30 -11.92
C MET A 434 -0.65 -9.73 -11.57
N ARG A 435 -0.17 -10.26 -10.44
CA ARG A 435 -0.35 -11.67 -10.11
C ARG A 435 -0.69 -11.91 -8.65
N ASP A 436 -1.58 -12.85 -8.39
CA ASP A 436 -1.95 -13.26 -7.02
C ASP A 436 -2.46 -12.06 -6.21
N LEU A 437 -3.58 -11.50 -6.69
CA LEU A 437 -4.22 -10.32 -6.09
C LEU A 437 -5.62 -10.70 -5.61
N SER A 438 -5.97 -10.21 -4.42
CA SER A 438 -7.34 -10.33 -3.89
C SER A 438 -8.03 -8.98 -3.85
N PHE A 439 -9.30 -8.92 -4.23
CA PHE A 439 -10.13 -7.70 -4.17
C PHE A 439 -11.39 -7.96 -3.35
N ASP A 440 -11.55 -7.26 -2.22
CA ASP A 440 -12.78 -7.24 -1.42
C ASP A 440 -13.37 -5.83 -1.42
N GLY A 441 -14.16 -5.52 -2.45
CA GLY A 441 -14.60 -4.15 -2.74
C GLY A 441 -15.64 -3.57 -1.76
N HIS A 442 -16.05 -4.33 -0.74
CA HIS A 442 -17.02 -3.95 0.29
C HIS A 442 -18.31 -3.31 -0.25
N ASP A 443 -18.74 -3.71 -1.44
CA ASP A 443 -19.93 -3.22 -2.13
C ASP A 443 -19.96 -1.68 -2.34
N SER A 444 -18.77 -1.07 -2.41
CA SER A 444 -18.62 0.36 -2.67
C SER A 444 -19.32 0.76 -3.98
N ALA A 445 -19.96 1.93 -3.98
CA ALA A 445 -20.65 2.47 -5.15
C ALA A 445 -19.69 2.89 -6.29
N ASN A 446 -18.41 3.07 -5.96
CA ASN A 446 -17.33 3.42 -6.88
C ASN A 446 -16.29 2.31 -7.00
N GLY A 447 -16.56 1.12 -6.45
CA GLY A 447 -15.62 0.01 -6.41
C GLY A 447 -15.33 -0.56 -7.79
N VAL A 448 -14.07 -0.51 -8.20
CA VAL A 448 -13.59 -1.07 -9.48
C VAL A 448 -12.49 -2.10 -9.19
N GLY A 449 -12.44 -3.16 -9.99
CA GLY A 449 -11.44 -4.22 -9.89
C GLY A 449 -10.17 -3.90 -10.69
N ILE A 450 -9.98 -4.59 -11.82
CA ILE A 450 -8.89 -4.33 -12.76
C ILE A 450 -9.31 -3.31 -13.81
N ARG A 451 -8.47 -2.30 -14.08
CA ARG A 451 -8.84 -1.20 -14.97
C ARG A 451 -7.70 -0.73 -15.88
N ILE A 452 -8.04 -0.46 -17.14
CA ILE A 452 -7.24 0.36 -18.06
C ILE A 452 -8.15 1.47 -18.59
N LYS A 453 -7.76 2.72 -18.39
CA LYS A 453 -8.55 3.89 -18.76
C LYS A 453 -7.70 4.89 -19.55
N SER A 454 -8.29 5.51 -20.57
CA SER A 454 -7.72 6.63 -21.32
C SER A 454 -8.81 7.44 -22.01
N ASP A 455 -8.41 8.44 -22.79
CA ASP A 455 -9.26 9.22 -23.69
C ASP A 455 -8.46 9.69 -24.90
N ASP A 456 -9.15 10.27 -25.87
CA ASP A 456 -8.56 10.69 -27.13
C ASP A 456 -7.86 12.07 -27.13
N GLY A 457 -7.69 12.68 -25.96
CA GLY A 457 -6.71 13.75 -25.74
C GLY A 457 -5.40 13.25 -25.16
N ARG A 458 -5.39 12.04 -24.58
CA ARG A 458 -4.20 11.41 -24.00
C ARG A 458 -3.60 10.36 -24.94
N GLY A 459 -4.43 9.46 -25.46
CA GLY A 459 -4.05 8.36 -26.34
C GLY A 459 -2.95 7.47 -25.79
N GLY A 460 -2.16 6.89 -26.69
CA GLY A 460 -0.96 6.13 -26.36
C GLY A 460 -1.16 4.61 -26.36
N GLU A 461 -0.02 3.92 -26.44
CA GLU A 461 0.07 2.45 -26.51
C GLU A 461 0.05 1.83 -25.12
N VAL A 462 -0.87 0.90 -24.87
CA VAL A 462 -0.87 0.06 -23.66
C VAL A 462 -0.80 -1.39 -24.09
N LYS A 463 0.31 -2.07 -23.79
CA LYS A 463 0.56 -3.43 -24.26
C LYS A 463 1.32 -4.32 -23.28
N ASN A 464 1.28 -5.62 -23.55
CA ASN A 464 1.93 -6.66 -22.74
C ASN A 464 1.52 -6.56 -21.26
N VAL A 465 0.20 -6.50 -21.02
CA VAL A 465 -0.37 -6.43 -19.66
C VAL A 465 -0.96 -7.79 -19.32
N SER A 466 -0.54 -8.36 -18.19
CA SER A 466 -1.03 -9.64 -17.70
C SER A 466 -1.64 -9.52 -16.30
N TYR A 467 -2.88 -9.97 -16.16
CA TYR A 467 -3.56 -10.17 -14.89
C TYR A 467 -3.67 -11.68 -14.66
N ARG A 468 -3.07 -12.19 -13.57
CA ARG A 468 -2.97 -13.64 -13.31
C ARG A 468 -3.39 -14.00 -11.90
N GLN A 469 -4.19 -15.05 -11.71
CA GLN A 469 -4.59 -15.50 -10.37
C GLN A 469 -5.25 -14.38 -9.57
N ILE A 470 -6.39 -13.90 -10.05
CA ILE A 470 -7.13 -12.79 -9.43
C ILE A 470 -8.38 -13.34 -8.77
N CYS A 471 -8.48 -13.16 -7.46
CA CYS A 471 -9.67 -13.48 -6.67
C CYS A 471 -10.41 -12.20 -6.32
N MET A 472 -11.71 -12.15 -6.56
CA MET A 472 -12.48 -10.91 -6.37
C MET A 472 -13.88 -11.18 -5.81
N ARG A 473 -14.36 -10.29 -4.93
CA ARG A 473 -15.73 -10.28 -4.41
C ARG A 473 -16.17 -8.86 -4.08
N ASN A 474 -17.48 -8.62 -4.03
CA ASN A 474 -18.06 -7.35 -3.57
C ASN A 474 -17.60 -6.11 -4.37
N VAL A 475 -17.29 -6.26 -5.66
CA VAL A 475 -16.82 -5.18 -6.54
C VAL A 475 -17.89 -4.84 -7.56
N LYS A 476 -18.26 -3.56 -7.69
CA LYS A 476 -19.30 -3.12 -8.63
C LYS A 476 -18.89 -3.33 -10.08
N GLU A 477 -17.67 -2.95 -10.44
CA GLU A 477 -17.13 -3.04 -11.80
C GLU A 477 -15.85 -3.89 -11.81
N PRO A 478 -15.96 -5.24 -11.92
CA PRO A 478 -14.80 -6.12 -11.83
C PRO A 478 -13.71 -5.90 -12.89
N MET A 479 -14.11 -5.53 -14.11
CA MET A 479 -13.20 -5.26 -15.23
C MET A 479 -13.65 -4.03 -16.02
N VAL A 480 -12.76 -3.06 -16.19
CA VAL A 480 -13.03 -1.84 -16.96
C VAL A 480 -11.86 -1.54 -17.90
N PHE A 481 -12.07 -1.77 -19.20
CA PHE A 481 -11.14 -1.38 -20.26
C PHE A 481 -11.83 -0.33 -21.11
N ASP A 482 -11.48 0.94 -20.91
CA ASP A 482 -12.23 2.06 -21.46
C ASP A 482 -11.33 3.15 -22.06
N THR A 483 -11.39 3.28 -23.38
CA THR A 483 -10.70 4.31 -24.16
C THR A 483 -11.45 5.65 -24.20
N TYR A 484 -12.61 5.76 -23.54
CA TYR A 484 -13.46 6.96 -23.49
C TYR A 484 -13.75 7.41 -22.05
N TYR A 485 -12.79 7.19 -21.15
CA TYR A 485 -12.94 7.44 -19.71
C TYR A 485 -13.21 8.91 -19.36
N SER A 486 -12.69 9.85 -20.16
CA SER A 486 -13.01 11.28 -20.09
C SER A 486 -13.29 11.83 -21.47
N ALA A 487 -13.92 13.00 -21.55
CA ALA A 487 -13.96 13.78 -22.78
C ALA A 487 -12.52 14.17 -23.17
N GLY A 488 -12.09 13.77 -24.37
CA GLY A 488 -10.82 14.17 -24.95
C GLY A 488 -11.00 15.21 -26.06
N ASN A 489 -9.92 15.52 -26.77
CA ASN A 489 -9.90 16.50 -27.86
C ASN A 489 -9.65 15.86 -29.23
N HIS A 490 -9.74 14.52 -29.33
CA HIS A 490 -9.56 13.74 -30.55
C HIS A 490 -8.18 13.88 -31.22
N SER A 491 -7.16 14.32 -30.47
CA SER A 491 -5.81 14.53 -31.00
C SER A 491 -4.93 13.27 -30.98
N SER A 492 -5.25 12.30 -30.12
CA SER A 492 -4.40 11.13 -29.87
C SER A 492 -5.27 9.89 -29.65
N ALA A 493 -5.09 8.85 -30.46
CA ALA A 493 -5.88 7.63 -30.33
C ALA A 493 -5.30 6.68 -29.26
N PRO A 494 -6.08 6.23 -28.27
CA PRO A 494 -5.67 5.12 -27.40
C PRO A 494 -5.53 3.82 -28.20
N ASN A 495 -4.57 2.98 -27.85
CA ASN A 495 -4.41 1.65 -28.43
C ASN A 495 -4.07 0.63 -27.34
N PHE A 496 -5.03 -0.22 -27.00
CA PHE A 496 -4.90 -1.24 -25.96
C PHE A 496 -4.83 -2.63 -26.61
N HIS A 497 -3.69 -3.33 -26.49
CA HIS A 497 -3.55 -4.66 -27.08
C HIS A 497 -2.60 -5.55 -26.29
N ASP A 498 -2.56 -6.86 -26.62
CA ASP A 498 -1.76 -7.85 -25.87
C ASP A 498 -2.08 -7.85 -24.36
N ILE A 499 -3.38 -7.73 -24.05
CA ILE A 499 -3.91 -7.78 -22.69
C ILE A 499 -4.36 -9.22 -22.40
N THR A 500 -3.92 -9.80 -21.30
CA THR A 500 -4.31 -11.16 -20.89
C THR A 500 -4.87 -11.14 -19.47
N VAL A 501 -6.02 -11.78 -19.29
CA VAL A 501 -6.57 -12.11 -17.97
C VAL A 501 -6.62 -13.63 -17.87
N SER A 502 -5.85 -14.21 -16.95
CA SER A 502 -5.82 -15.66 -16.75
C SER A 502 -5.96 -16.12 -15.30
N GLY A 503 -6.82 -17.11 -15.06
CA GLY A 503 -7.16 -17.54 -13.70
C GLY A 503 -7.78 -16.38 -12.93
N PHE A 504 -8.97 -15.97 -13.33
CA PHE A 504 -9.75 -14.93 -12.66
C PHE A 504 -11.01 -15.57 -12.10
N HIS A 505 -11.32 -15.33 -10.83
CA HIS A 505 -12.53 -15.85 -10.21
C HIS A 505 -13.22 -14.76 -9.38
N TYR A 506 -14.42 -14.38 -9.83
CA TYR A 506 -15.30 -13.45 -9.14
C TYR A 506 -16.42 -14.20 -8.42
N LEU A 507 -16.39 -14.16 -7.08
CA LEU A 507 -17.36 -14.84 -6.22
C LEU A 507 -18.73 -14.15 -6.18
N GLY A 508 -18.84 -12.96 -6.78
CA GLY A 508 -20.06 -12.16 -6.78
C GLY A 508 -20.10 -11.09 -5.68
N SER A 509 -21.25 -10.42 -5.64
CA SER A 509 -21.61 -9.37 -4.69
C SER A 509 -23.09 -9.53 -4.35
N ALA A 510 -23.45 -9.38 -3.07
CA ALA A 510 -24.86 -9.37 -2.68
C ALA A 510 -25.61 -8.18 -3.32
N LYS A 511 -24.92 -7.05 -3.53
CA LYS A 511 -25.48 -5.83 -4.09
C LYS A 511 -25.44 -5.77 -5.61
N TYR A 512 -24.39 -6.33 -6.23
CA TYR A 512 -24.12 -6.18 -7.66
C TYR A 512 -24.17 -7.50 -8.44
N ALA A 513 -24.47 -8.62 -7.79
CA ALA A 513 -24.42 -9.96 -8.39
C ALA A 513 -23.06 -10.21 -9.06
N GLY A 514 -23.02 -10.48 -10.37
CA GLY A 514 -21.79 -10.65 -11.15
C GLY A 514 -21.03 -9.36 -11.49
N GLY A 515 -21.54 -8.19 -11.10
CA GLY A 515 -20.96 -6.89 -11.43
C GLY A 515 -21.16 -6.50 -12.90
N THR A 516 -20.58 -5.35 -13.28
CA THR A 516 -20.64 -4.81 -14.64
C THR A 516 -19.24 -4.77 -15.26
N LEU A 517 -19.11 -5.23 -16.50
CA LEU A 517 -17.85 -5.25 -17.25
C LEU A 517 -17.89 -4.26 -18.41
N THR A 518 -16.80 -3.54 -18.65
CA THR A 518 -16.66 -2.60 -19.77
C THR A 518 -15.48 -3.00 -20.66
N PHE A 519 -15.75 -3.12 -21.96
CA PHE A 519 -14.74 -3.45 -22.98
C PHE A 519 -14.91 -2.54 -24.19
N ASN A 520 -14.09 -1.49 -24.27
CA ASN A 520 -14.04 -0.57 -25.39
C ASN A 520 -12.62 -0.54 -25.96
N GLY A 521 -12.50 -0.79 -27.26
CA GLY A 521 -11.41 -0.22 -28.05
C GLY A 521 -11.80 1.14 -28.63
N TYR A 522 -10.84 1.79 -29.26
CA TYR A 522 -11.04 3.12 -29.81
C TYR A 522 -11.43 3.07 -31.29
N ALA A 523 -12.46 3.80 -31.68
CA ALA A 523 -12.73 4.14 -33.07
C ALA A 523 -13.31 5.54 -33.21
N LEU A 524 -12.64 6.39 -34.00
CA LEU A 524 -13.12 7.72 -34.34
C LEU A 524 -12.42 8.23 -35.61
N ASN A 525 -13.15 8.96 -36.47
CA ASN A 525 -12.61 9.61 -37.67
C ASN A 525 -11.76 8.68 -38.56
N GLY A 526 -12.18 7.43 -38.72
CA GLY A 526 -11.49 6.42 -39.54
C GLY A 526 -10.29 5.75 -38.87
N THR A 527 -9.84 6.23 -37.70
CA THR A 527 -8.88 5.50 -36.86
C THR A 527 -9.61 4.43 -36.07
N VAL A 528 -9.13 3.19 -36.12
CA VAL A 528 -9.72 2.06 -35.40
C VAL A 528 -8.59 1.28 -34.73
N ASN A 529 -8.56 1.33 -33.41
CA ASN A 529 -7.63 0.59 -32.55
C ASN A 529 -8.44 -0.33 -31.65
N PRO A 530 -8.72 -1.57 -32.09
CA PRO A 530 -9.50 -2.48 -31.30
C PRO A 530 -8.78 -2.85 -30.00
N LEU A 531 -9.51 -2.94 -28.89
CA LEU A 531 -9.03 -3.59 -27.67
C LEU A 531 -8.76 -5.06 -28.01
N LYS A 532 -7.52 -5.52 -27.86
CA LYS A 532 -7.17 -6.95 -28.03
C LYS A 532 -6.93 -7.58 -26.67
N ILE A 533 -7.82 -8.51 -26.29
CA ILE A 533 -7.82 -9.12 -24.97
C ILE A 533 -8.02 -10.64 -25.04
N ALA A 534 -7.19 -11.38 -24.30
CA ALA A 534 -7.32 -12.81 -24.09
C ALA A 534 -7.87 -13.10 -22.68
N LEU A 535 -8.90 -13.95 -22.60
CA LEU A 535 -9.54 -14.39 -21.37
C LEU A 535 -9.38 -15.91 -21.24
N ASP A 536 -8.68 -16.35 -20.20
CA ASP A 536 -8.33 -17.75 -19.98
C ASP A 536 -8.66 -18.18 -18.53
N ASN A 537 -9.55 -19.16 -18.33
CA ASN A 537 -10.01 -19.54 -16.99
C ASN A 537 -10.59 -18.33 -16.20
N VAL A 538 -11.60 -17.68 -16.78
CA VAL A 538 -12.27 -16.49 -16.23
C VAL A 538 -13.69 -16.86 -15.79
N ILE A 539 -13.87 -16.97 -14.48
CA ILE A 539 -15.04 -17.54 -13.83
C ILE A 539 -15.76 -16.50 -12.99
N PHE A 540 -17.07 -16.47 -13.14
CA PHE A 540 -18.00 -15.66 -12.35
C PHE A 540 -19.03 -16.60 -11.72
N ASP A 541 -19.14 -16.64 -10.39
CA ASP A 541 -20.15 -17.45 -9.70
C ASP A 541 -21.58 -16.95 -9.98
N SER A 542 -21.71 -15.65 -10.23
CA SER A 542 -22.94 -15.01 -10.72
C SER A 542 -22.64 -14.32 -12.05
N ALA A 543 -23.48 -14.54 -13.06
CA ALA A 543 -23.26 -13.99 -14.40
C ALA A 543 -23.09 -12.45 -14.36
N PRO A 544 -22.01 -11.91 -14.96
CA PRO A 544 -21.81 -10.47 -15.06
C PRO A 544 -22.72 -9.85 -16.11
N LYS A 545 -22.89 -8.54 -16.03
CA LYS A 545 -23.49 -7.73 -17.10
C LYS A 545 -22.38 -7.09 -17.93
N ILE A 546 -22.51 -7.11 -19.26
CA ILE A 546 -21.69 -6.23 -20.10
C ILE A 546 -22.34 -4.85 -20.11
N SER A 547 -21.56 -3.82 -19.84
CA SER A 547 -22.03 -2.43 -19.84
C SER A 547 -22.66 -2.09 -21.19
N ASN A 548 -23.82 -1.45 -21.15
CA ASN A 548 -24.55 -0.95 -22.32
C ASN A 548 -24.67 0.57 -22.31
N SER A 549 -23.86 1.24 -21.49
CA SER A 549 -23.87 2.69 -21.34
C SER A 549 -22.64 3.29 -22.02
N PRO A 550 -22.83 4.14 -23.05
CA PRO A 550 -21.78 4.98 -23.60
C PRO A 550 -21.08 5.82 -22.52
N HIS A 551 -19.77 6.02 -22.65
CA HIS A 551 -19.01 6.92 -21.79
C HIS A 551 -18.43 8.09 -22.60
N ASN A 552 -18.64 9.33 -22.13
CA ASN A 552 -18.15 10.58 -22.71
C ASN A 552 -18.27 10.70 -24.25
N GLY A 553 -19.41 10.30 -24.82
CA GLY A 553 -19.66 10.37 -26.26
C GLY A 553 -19.05 9.22 -27.08
N GLY A 554 -18.40 8.25 -26.42
CA GLY A 554 -17.96 7.00 -27.03
C GLY A 554 -19.12 6.07 -27.43
N PRO A 555 -18.82 4.96 -28.10
CA PRO A 555 -19.81 3.94 -28.47
C PRO A 555 -20.37 3.18 -27.26
N THR A 556 -21.46 2.43 -27.47
CA THR A 556 -22.01 1.50 -26.47
C THR A 556 -21.10 0.27 -26.35
N PRO A 557 -20.62 -0.10 -25.14
CA PRO A 557 -19.85 -1.31 -24.95
C PRO A 557 -20.69 -2.60 -25.17
N PRO A 558 -20.04 -3.76 -25.47
CA PRO A 558 -18.65 -3.84 -25.90
C PRO A 558 -18.52 -3.26 -27.31
N SER A 559 -17.41 -2.58 -27.58
CA SER A 559 -17.17 -1.94 -28.87
C SER A 559 -15.70 -2.04 -29.27
N ASN A 560 -15.43 -2.16 -30.58
CA ASN A 560 -14.10 -2.27 -31.16
C ASN A 560 -13.20 -3.21 -30.34
N THR A 561 -13.66 -4.44 -30.09
CA THR A 561 -12.95 -5.37 -29.20
C THR A 561 -12.78 -6.71 -29.88
N GLN A 562 -11.56 -7.23 -29.83
CA GLN A 562 -11.18 -8.56 -30.30
C GLN A 562 -10.91 -9.43 -29.08
N PHE A 563 -11.81 -10.37 -28.81
CA PHE A 563 -11.67 -11.33 -27.73
C PHE A 563 -11.00 -12.61 -28.24
N THR A 564 -10.06 -13.12 -27.46
CA THR A 564 -9.61 -14.51 -27.53
C THR A 564 -10.09 -15.22 -26.27
N MET A 565 -10.92 -16.25 -26.40
CA MET A 565 -11.50 -16.99 -25.28
C MET A 565 -10.81 -18.36 -25.14
N GLY A 566 -10.32 -18.68 -23.95
CA GLY A 566 -9.70 -19.96 -23.61
C GLY A 566 -8.16 -19.96 -23.64
N PRO A 567 -7.52 -21.13 -23.46
CA PRO A 567 -8.13 -22.47 -23.49
C PRO A 567 -8.91 -22.89 -22.22
N GLY A 568 -8.67 -22.26 -21.07
CA GLY A 568 -9.44 -22.48 -19.86
C GLY A 568 -10.89 -22.00 -19.96
N PRO A 569 -11.77 -22.42 -19.05
CA PRO A 569 -13.19 -22.07 -19.11
C PRO A 569 -13.43 -20.57 -18.91
N VAL A 570 -14.22 -19.96 -19.81
CA VAL A 570 -14.82 -18.63 -19.62
C VAL A 570 -16.32 -18.82 -19.54
N ASN A 571 -16.94 -18.50 -18.39
CA ASN A 571 -18.32 -18.92 -18.09
C ASN A 571 -19.39 -17.82 -18.26
N PHE A 572 -19.04 -16.72 -18.93
CA PHE A 572 -19.98 -15.69 -19.37
C PHE A 572 -19.89 -15.48 -20.88
N THR A 573 -20.95 -14.95 -21.47
CA THR A 573 -21.05 -14.78 -22.92
C THR A 573 -20.86 -13.32 -23.32
N VAL A 574 -20.07 -13.09 -24.35
CA VAL A 574 -20.05 -11.84 -25.11
C VAL A 574 -20.63 -12.13 -26.50
N ALA A 575 -21.44 -11.22 -27.05
CA ALA A 575 -21.96 -11.37 -28.40
C ALA A 575 -21.00 -10.73 -29.42
N SER A 576 -20.68 -11.45 -30.50
CA SER A 576 -20.03 -10.83 -31.66
C SER A 576 -20.95 -9.79 -32.29
N SER A 577 -20.39 -8.69 -32.78
CA SER A 577 -21.17 -7.62 -33.42
C SER A 577 -20.38 -6.99 -34.54
N ALA A 578 -20.82 -7.19 -35.78
CA ALA A 578 -20.23 -6.50 -36.94
C ALA A 578 -20.44 -4.97 -36.84
N ALA A 579 -21.61 -4.54 -36.35
CA ALA A 579 -21.94 -3.12 -36.21
C ALA A 579 -21.05 -2.39 -35.21
N ASN A 580 -20.67 -3.05 -34.11
CA ASN A 580 -19.79 -2.49 -33.07
C ASN A 580 -18.34 -2.97 -33.20
N ASN A 581 -17.97 -3.66 -34.30
CA ASN A 581 -16.64 -4.22 -34.51
C ASN A 581 -16.14 -5.09 -33.34
N VAL A 582 -16.97 -6.05 -32.92
CA VAL A 582 -16.66 -7.02 -31.86
C VAL A 582 -16.49 -8.41 -32.46
N THR A 583 -15.29 -8.99 -32.29
CA THR A 583 -14.97 -10.34 -32.77
C THR A 583 -14.56 -11.24 -31.59
N ILE A 584 -14.82 -12.54 -31.75
CA ILE A 584 -14.53 -13.55 -30.74
C ILE A 584 -13.84 -14.72 -31.42
N ALA A 585 -12.64 -15.06 -30.96
CA ALA A 585 -11.90 -16.26 -31.33
C ALA A 585 -11.92 -17.23 -30.15
N GLU A 586 -12.61 -18.37 -30.30
CA GLU A 586 -12.64 -19.43 -29.29
C GLU A 586 -11.47 -20.40 -29.52
N LEU A 587 -10.63 -20.57 -28.50
CA LEU A 587 -9.60 -21.61 -28.48
C LEU A 587 -10.21 -22.95 -28.04
N GLN A 588 -9.52 -24.05 -28.37
CA GLN A 588 -9.93 -25.39 -27.95
C GLN A 588 -9.93 -25.45 -26.42
N LYS A 589 -11.13 -25.66 -25.84
CA LYS A 589 -11.33 -25.64 -24.39
C LYS A 589 -10.68 -26.86 -23.74
N ASN A 590 -9.96 -26.64 -22.65
CA ASN A 590 -9.48 -27.70 -21.78
C ASN A 590 -10.31 -27.77 -20.49
N ALA A 591 -10.29 -28.93 -19.85
CA ALA A 591 -10.86 -29.08 -18.51
C ALA A 591 -9.86 -28.52 -17.49
N GLN A 592 -9.99 -27.23 -17.18
CA GLN A 592 -9.27 -26.58 -16.10
C GLN A 592 -10.24 -26.21 -14.98
N ALA A 593 -9.85 -26.46 -13.73
CA ALA A 593 -10.65 -26.03 -12.59
C ALA A 593 -10.60 -24.49 -12.43
N PRO A 594 -11.69 -23.85 -11.96
CA PRO A 594 -11.65 -22.46 -11.52
C PRO A 594 -10.51 -22.23 -10.51
N LEU A 595 -9.98 -21.01 -10.48
CA LEU A 595 -9.04 -20.59 -9.43
C LEU A 595 -9.70 -20.74 -8.05
N ASP A 596 -9.03 -21.41 -7.11
CA ASP A 596 -9.51 -21.50 -5.72
C ASP A 596 -9.26 -20.18 -4.98
N CYS A 597 -10.34 -19.53 -4.55
CA CYS A 597 -10.30 -18.27 -3.81
C CYS A 597 -10.62 -18.41 -2.32
N SER A 598 -10.73 -19.64 -1.80
CA SER A 598 -11.15 -19.92 -0.43
C SER A 598 -10.24 -19.29 0.64
N GLN A 599 -8.95 -19.08 0.32
CA GLN A 599 -7.96 -18.46 1.21
C GLN A 599 -7.46 -17.08 0.73
N ALA A 600 -8.04 -16.54 -0.35
CA ALA A 600 -7.52 -15.31 -0.96
C ALA A 600 -7.85 -14.04 -0.15
N PHE A 601 -8.99 -14.03 0.55
CA PHE A 601 -9.49 -12.84 1.23
C PHE A 601 -9.10 -12.83 2.70
N VAL A 602 -8.28 -11.86 3.07
CA VAL A 602 -7.91 -11.58 4.46
C VAL A 602 -8.55 -10.27 4.92
N SER A 603 -8.63 -10.05 6.23
CA SER A 603 -9.05 -8.74 6.75
C SER A 603 -7.92 -7.72 6.60
N PHE A 604 -8.26 -6.45 6.39
CA PHE A 604 -7.26 -5.39 6.39
C PHE A 604 -6.52 -5.39 7.74
N PRO A 605 -5.18 -5.53 7.77
CA PRO A 605 -4.43 -5.59 9.01
C PRO A 605 -4.51 -4.25 9.74
N SER A 606 -4.54 -4.26 11.07
CA SER A 606 -4.52 -3.00 11.83
C SER A 606 -3.36 -2.11 11.36
N SER A 607 -3.61 -0.81 11.19
CA SER A 607 -2.60 0.17 10.76
C SER A 607 -1.40 0.21 11.71
N ALA A 608 -1.61 -0.11 12.99
CA ALA A 608 -0.58 -0.16 14.02
C ALA A 608 0.02 -1.56 14.25
N SER A 609 -0.47 -2.61 13.58
CA SER A 609 0.16 -3.93 13.71
C SER A 609 1.49 -3.94 12.96
N PRO A 610 2.50 -4.66 13.46
CA PRO A 610 3.72 -4.91 12.68
C PRO A 610 3.38 -5.73 11.42
N PHE A 611 4.30 -5.70 10.46
CA PHE A 611 4.29 -6.55 9.26
C PHE A 611 4.97 -7.89 9.50
#